data_AF-A0A240C8Y4-F1
#
_entry.id   AF-A0A240C8Y4-F1
#
_cell.length_a   1.000
_cell.length_b   1.000
_cell.length_c   1.000
_cell.angle_alpha   90.00
_cell.angle_beta   90.00
_cell.angle_gamma   90.00
#
_symmetry.space_group_name_H-M   'P 1'
#
loop_
_entity.id
_entity.type
_entity.pdbx_description
1 polymer ?
#
loop_
_entity_poly.entity_id
_entity_poly.type
_entity_poly.pdbx_seq_one_letter_code
_entity_poly.pdbx_strand_id
1 'polypeptide(L)'
;MRNRIKVLIAGMCLFSASSVFAAEGLQSASRLAGVLDLSQTQRQEIHVIRDKAQLQLDSIKTDKDDRGAILKVLKSGQWDEPTVKKRIAEMGIYQQQADYIRYRYLFDVMQTLTPDQKGKLQKIIK
;
A
#
# COMPACT_ATOMS: atom_id res chain seq x y z
N MET A 1 -10.37 -42.28 -9.20
CA MET A 1 -10.41 -41.53 -7.92
C MET A 1 -9.02 -41.44 -7.33
N ARG A 2 -8.37 -40.25 -7.38
CA ARG A 2 -7.22 -39.94 -6.52
C ARG A 2 -7.04 -38.42 -6.48
N ASN A 3 -7.78 -37.78 -5.56
CA ASN A 3 -7.68 -36.36 -5.26
C ASN A 3 -6.25 -36.06 -4.77
N ARG A 4 -5.54 -35.16 -5.45
CA ARG A 4 -4.37 -34.49 -4.89
C ARG A 4 -4.78 -33.09 -4.47
N ILE A 5 -4.75 -32.91 -3.16
CA ILE A 5 -5.14 -31.76 -2.37
C ILE A 5 -4.43 -30.51 -2.92
N LYS A 6 -5.21 -29.51 -3.33
CA LYS A 6 -4.74 -28.15 -3.56
C LYS A 6 -4.33 -27.59 -2.19
N VAL A 7 -3.03 -27.33 -2.00
CA VAL A 7 -2.55 -26.64 -0.80
C VAL A 7 -2.99 -25.18 -0.89
N LEU A 8 -4.12 -24.87 -0.26
CA LEU A 8 -4.52 -23.53 0.10
C LEU A 8 -3.64 -23.11 1.28
N ILE A 9 -2.63 -22.26 1.03
CA ILE A 9 -1.95 -21.53 2.09
C ILE A 9 -2.89 -20.39 2.50
N ALA A 10 -3.81 -20.72 3.40
CA ALA A 10 -4.55 -19.76 4.18
C ALA A 10 -3.84 -19.59 5.53
N GLY A 11 -3.52 -18.34 5.87
CA GLY A 11 -3.42 -17.91 7.26
C GLY A 11 -2.02 -17.81 7.85
N MET A 12 -1.49 -16.58 7.87
CA MET A 12 -1.06 -15.96 9.13
C MET A 12 -1.03 -14.43 8.99
N CYS A 13 -2.22 -13.83 8.87
CA CYS A 13 -2.40 -12.40 9.15
C CYS A 13 -2.49 -12.22 10.67
N LEU A 14 -1.35 -12.01 11.32
CA LEU A 14 -1.31 -11.54 12.71
C LEU A 14 -0.69 -10.15 12.77
N PHE A 15 -1.43 -9.16 12.27
CA PHE A 15 -1.36 -7.77 12.70
C PHE A 15 -2.72 -7.14 12.44
N SER A 16 -3.63 -7.26 13.40
CA SER A 16 -4.88 -6.52 13.42
C SER A 16 -4.69 -5.22 14.20
N ALA A 17 -4.44 -4.13 13.48
CA ALA A 17 -4.82 -2.77 13.86
C ALA A 17 -4.76 -1.85 12.62
N SER A 18 -5.93 -1.49 12.11
CA SER A 18 -6.19 -0.30 11.28
C SER A 18 -5.27 -0.03 10.08
N SER A 19 -5.04 -1.03 9.22
CA SER A 19 -4.22 -0.81 8.02
C SER A 19 -4.70 -1.61 6.80
N VAL A 20 -6.02 -1.72 6.64
CA VAL A 20 -6.61 -2.06 5.33
C VAL A 20 -6.07 -1.10 4.25
N PHE A 21 -5.74 0.14 4.61
CA PHE A 21 -5.04 1.10 3.74
C PHE A 21 -3.55 0.83 3.48
N ALA A 22 -2.82 0.10 4.33
CA ALA A 22 -1.38 -0.13 4.13
C ALA A 22 -1.08 -1.14 3.03
N ALA A 23 -2.01 -2.06 2.75
CA ALA A 23 -1.90 -3.03 1.64
C ALA A 23 -2.68 -2.59 0.39
N GLU A 24 -3.70 -1.73 0.51
CA GLU A 24 -4.66 -1.42 -0.57
C GLU A 24 -4.63 0.05 -1.04
N GLY A 25 -3.57 0.81 -0.72
CA GLY A 25 -3.54 2.28 -0.76
C GLY A 25 -3.94 2.97 -2.08
N LEU A 26 -3.91 2.28 -3.22
CA LEU A 26 -4.48 2.77 -4.50
C LEU A 26 -5.77 2.08 -4.93
N GLN A 27 -6.06 0.87 -4.43
CA GLN A 27 -7.33 0.20 -4.71
C GLN A 27 -8.50 0.93 -4.05
N SER A 28 -8.26 1.55 -2.88
CA SER A 28 -9.20 2.47 -2.24
C SER A 28 -9.54 3.69 -3.10
N ALA A 29 -8.63 4.16 -3.97
CA ALA A 29 -8.87 5.26 -4.89
C ALA A 29 -9.91 4.95 -5.99
N SER A 30 -10.04 3.69 -6.40
CA SER A 30 -11.11 3.26 -7.33
C SER A 30 -12.48 3.29 -6.64
N ARG A 31 -12.53 3.08 -5.32
CA ARG A 31 -13.74 3.21 -4.51
C ARG A 31 -14.16 4.67 -4.30
N LEU A 32 -13.22 5.62 -4.35
CA LEU A 32 -13.52 7.05 -4.17
C LEU A 32 -14.48 7.59 -5.24
N ALA A 33 -14.38 7.11 -6.48
CA ALA A 33 -15.16 7.67 -7.57
C ALA A 33 -16.68 7.46 -7.42
N GLY A 34 -17.08 6.29 -6.88
CA GLY A 34 -18.48 5.98 -6.61
C GLY A 34 -19.02 6.59 -5.31
N VAL A 35 -18.15 6.90 -4.35
CA VAL A 35 -18.56 7.45 -3.04
C VAL A 35 -18.63 8.98 -3.04
N LEU A 36 -17.83 9.63 -3.89
CA LEU A 36 -17.70 11.09 -3.92
C LEU A 36 -18.58 11.77 -4.98
N ASP A 37 -19.38 11.03 -5.75
CA ASP A 37 -20.20 11.58 -6.84
C ASP A 37 -19.39 12.51 -7.76
N LEU A 38 -18.22 12.05 -8.21
CA LEU A 38 -17.28 12.89 -8.96
C LEU A 38 -17.86 13.34 -10.30
N SER A 39 -17.58 14.57 -10.72
CA SER A 39 -17.85 15.03 -12.08
C SER A 39 -16.89 14.35 -13.08
N GLN A 40 -17.19 14.43 -14.38
CA GLN A 40 -16.31 13.90 -15.41
C GLN A 40 -14.93 14.59 -15.40
N THR A 41 -14.91 15.91 -15.21
CA THR A 41 -13.68 16.70 -15.08
C THR A 41 -12.86 16.25 -13.87
N GLN A 42 -13.50 16.13 -12.69
CA GLN A 42 -12.83 15.67 -11.48
C GLN A 42 -12.24 14.26 -11.65
N ARG A 43 -12.95 13.35 -12.35
CA ARG A 43 -12.43 12.01 -12.63
C ARG A 43 -11.16 12.04 -13.48
N GLN A 44 -11.09 12.93 -14.46
CA GLN A 44 -9.89 13.08 -15.30
C GLN A 44 -8.72 13.65 -14.50
N GLU A 45 -8.94 14.69 -13.69
CA GLU A 45 -7.90 15.26 -12.83
C GLU A 45 -7.37 14.24 -11.83
N ILE A 46 -8.27 13.50 -11.17
CA ILE A 46 -7.90 12.44 -10.22
C ILE A 46 -7.15 11.29 -10.92
N HIS A 47 -7.44 11.01 -12.20
CA HIS A 47 -6.66 10.03 -12.97
C HIS A 47 -5.21 10.47 -13.14
N VAL A 48 -4.98 11.74 -13.52
CA VAL A 48 -3.61 12.28 -13.67
C VAL A 48 -2.86 12.28 -12.33
N ILE A 49 -3.54 12.67 -11.24
CA ILE A 49 -2.98 12.63 -9.89
C ILE A 49 -2.60 11.20 -9.50
N ARG A 50 -3.44 10.21 -9.84
CA ARG A 50 -3.17 8.79 -9.59
C ARG A 50 -1.96 8.29 -10.38
N ASP A 51 -1.88 8.59 -11.67
CA ASP A 51 -0.77 8.14 -12.53
C ASP A 51 0.56 8.68 -12.02
N LYS A 52 0.58 9.95 -11.60
CA LYS A 52 1.75 10.56 -10.98
C LYS A 52 2.15 9.85 -9.69
N ALA A 53 1.19 9.57 -8.80
CA ALA A 53 1.47 8.86 -7.55
C ALA A 53 1.98 7.43 -7.82
N GLN A 54 1.42 6.74 -8.82
CA GLN A 54 1.86 5.41 -9.20
C GLN A 54 3.30 5.41 -9.72
N LEU A 55 3.66 6.35 -10.59
CA LEU A 55 5.05 6.51 -11.05
C LEU A 55 6.02 6.76 -9.88
N GLN A 56 5.62 7.55 -8.89
CA GLN A 56 6.43 7.78 -7.69
C GLN A 56 6.59 6.49 -6.85
N LEU A 57 5.52 5.72 -6.68
CA LEU A 57 5.57 4.44 -5.95
C LEU A 57 6.46 3.43 -6.68
N ASP A 58 6.36 3.33 -8.00
CA ASP A 58 7.17 2.42 -8.82
C ASP A 58 8.65 2.82 -8.80
N SER A 59 8.96 4.09 -8.52
CA SER A 59 10.33 4.59 -8.38
C SER A 59 10.97 4.26 -7.02
N ILE A 60 10.19 3.81 -6.02
CA ILE A 60 10.74 3.39 -4.73
C ILE A 60 11.61 2.15 -4.97
N LYS A 61 12.92 2.36 -4.84
CA LYS A 61 13.91 1.28 -4.96
C LYS A 61 13.78 0.37 -3.75
N THR A 62 13.06 -0.72 -3.92
CA THR A 62 13.13 -1.86 -3.00
C THR A 62 14.30 -2.73 -3.43
N ASP A 63 15.43 -2.62 -2.73
CA ASP A 63 16.62 -3.36 -3.15
C ASP A 63 16.32 -4.86 -3.23
N LYS A 64 16.58 -5.44 -4.42
CA LYS A 64 16.31 -6.85 -4.71
C LYS A 64 17.25 -7.77 -3.95
N ASP A 65 18.44 -7.30 -3.60
CA ASP A 65 19.51 -8.10 -3.00
C ASP A 65 19.17 -8.64 -1.59
N ASP A 66 18.37 -7.93 -0.80
CA ASP A 66 18.13 -8.29 0.60
C ASP A 66 16.98 -9.26 0.85
N ARG A 67 16.19 -9.62 -0.17
CA ARG A 67 15.30 -10.81 -0.07
C ARG A 67 16.11 -12.09 0.12
N GLY A 68 17.34 -12.11 -0.39
CA GLY A 68 18.27 -13.21 -0.19
C GLY A 68 18.73 -13.33 1.27
N ALA A 69 18.87 -12.22 2.00
CA ALA A 69 19.37 -12.20 3.37
C ALA A 69 18.43 -12.93 4.34
N ILE A 70 17.14 -12.58 4.35
CA ILE A 70 16.15 -13.28 5.19
C ILE A 70 16.00 -14.74 4.77
N LEU A 71 16.00 -15.04 3.46
CA LEU A 71 15.93 -16.42 3.00
C LEU A 71 17.14 -17.24 3.47
N LYS A 72 18.33 -16.64 3.57
CA LYS A 72 19.53 -17.29 4.15
C LYS A 72 19.36 -17.58 5.64
N VAL A 73 18.85 -16.63 6.43
CA VAL A 73 18.56 -16.84 7.86
C VAL A 73 17.55 -17.98 8.05
N LEU A 74 16.49 -18.02 7.23
CA LEU A 74 15.51 -19.10 7.29
C LEU A 74 16.10 -20.46 6.87
N LYS A 75 16.97 -20.48 5.85
CA LYS A 75 17.63 -21.72 5.37
C LYS A 75 18.72 -22.23 6.29
N SER A 76 19.38 -21.36 7.06
CA SER A 76 20.46 -21.76 7.98
C SER A 76 19.92 -22.47 9.23
N GLY A 77 18.64 -22.27 9.56
CA GLY A 77 18.06 -22.74 10.82
C GLY A 77 18.63 -22.06 12.07
N GLN A 78 19.46 -21.02 11.89
CA GLN A 78 20.09 -20.25 12.95
C GLN A 78 19.54 -18.83 12.95
N TRP A 79 19.13 -18.37 14.13
CA TRP A 79 18.60 -17.02 14.29
C TRP A 79 19.71 -15.97 14.20
N ASP A 80 19.60 -15.09 13.21
CA ASP A 80 20.47 -13.94 13.00
C ASP A 80 19.68 -12.65 13.25
N GLU A 81 19.66 -12.23 14.52
CA GLU A 81 18.92 -11.05 14.97
C GLU A 81 19.36 -9.75 14.28
N PRO A 82 20.67 -9.46 14.12
CA PRO A 82 21.13 -8.28 13.38
C PRO A 82 20.58 -8.19 11.95
N THR A 83 20.64 -9.29 11.19
CA THR A 83 20.14 -9.34 9.81
C THR A 83 18.63 -9.11 9.76
N VAL A 84 17.87 -9.71 10.68
CA VAL A 84 16.41 -9.51 10.77
C VAL A 84 16.06 -8.06 11.11
N LYS A 85 16.71 -7.47 12.12
CA LYS A 85 16.45 -6.08 12.53
C LYS A 85 16.79 -5.09 11.42
N LYS A 86 17.91 -5.28 10.73
CA LYS A 86 18.31 -4.46 9.58
C LYS A 86 17.23 -4.45 8.51
N ARG A 87 16.71 -5.64 8.16
CA ARG A 87 15.63 -5.77 7.17
C ARG A 87 14.36 -5.05 7.59
N ILE A 88 13.95 -5.16 8.85
CA ILE A 88 12.75 -4.48 9.36
C ILE A 88 12.93 -2.96 9.24
N ALA A 89 14.10 -2.43 9.58
CA ALA A 89 14.39 -1.00 9.47
C ALA A 89 14.31 -0.52 8.01
N GLU A 90 14.90 -1.25 7.07
CA GLU A 90 14.84 -0.94 5.63
C GLU A 90 13.41 -1.00 5.09
N MET A 91 12.64 -2.03 5.47
CA MET A 91 11.22 -2.12 5.14
C MET A 91 10.45 -0.92 5.70
N GLY A 92 10.77 -0.47 6.91
CA GLY A 92 10.21 0.74 7.51
C GLY A 92 10.45 1.98 6.65
N ILE A 93 11.66 2.17 6.11
CA ILE A 93 11.99 3.30 5.23
C ILE A 93 11.14 3.27 3.96
N TYR A 94 11.04 2.12 3.30
CA TYR A 94 10.23 2.00 2.08
C TYR A 94 8.74 2.25 2.36
N GLN A 95 8.22 1.72 3.47
CA GLN A 95 6.84 1.95 3.86
C GLN A 95 6.58 3.45 4.14
N GLN A 96 7.49 4.13 4.84
CA GLN A 96 7.40 5.56 5.10
C GLN A 96 7.40 6.40 3.81
N GLN A 97 8.24 6.05 2.84
CA GLN A 97 8.25 6.71 1.51
C GLN A 97 6.93 6.48 0.77
N ALA A 98 6.40 5.26 0.78
CA ALA A 98 5.12 4.96 0.17
C ALA A 98 3.96 5.70 0.86
N ASP A 99 3.97 5.77 2.20
CA ASP A 99 2.95 6.48 2.97
C ASP A 99 2.98 7.99 2.69
N TYR A 100 4.17 8.59 2.56
CA TYR A 100 4.30 9.98 2.12
C TYR A 100 3.62 10.22 0.77
N ILE A 101 3.85 9.35 -0.22
CA ILE A 101 3.24 9.46 -1.55
C ILE A 101 1.71 9.30 -1.46
N ARG A 102 1.23 8.34 -0.66
CA ARG A 102 -0.23 8.12 -0.45
C ARG A 102 -0.89 9.34 0.19
N TYR A 103 -0.29 9.95 1.21
CA TYR A 103 -0.83 11.16 1.83
C TYR A 103 -0.78 12.35 0.87
N ARG A 104 0.29 12.47 0.08
CA ARG A 104 0.38 13.51 -0.95
C ARG A 104 -0.72 13.34 -2.00
N TYR A 105 -0.94 12.12 -2.47
CA TYR A 105 -2.04 11.78 -3.38
C TYR A 105 -3.39 12.18 -2.80
N LEU A 106 -3.69 11.82 -1.55
CA LEU A 106 -4.97 12.19 -0.91
C LEU A 106 -5.13 13.70 -0.77
N PHE A 107 -4.06 14.42 -0.44
CA PHE A 107 -4.06 15.87 -0.38
C PHE A 107 -4.35 16.51 -1.74
N ASP A 108 -3.69 16.03 -2.80
CA ASP A 108 -3.88 16.54 -4.16
C ASP A 108 -5.31 16.24 -4.65
N VAL A 109 -5.85 15.04 -4.37
CA VAL A 109 -7.27 14.70 -4.62
C VAL A 109 -8.18 15.64 -3.85
N MET A 110 -7.91 15.94 -2.57
CA MET A 110 -8.74 16.88 -1.81
C MET A 110 -8.85 18.24 -2.49
N GLN A 111 -7.81 18.73 -3.19
CA GLN A 111 -7.87 20.04 -3.85
C GLN A 111 -8.84 20.07 -5.05
N THR A 112 -9.16 18.92 -5.66
CA THR A 112 -10.09 18.84 -6.79
C THR A 112 -11.56 18.70 -6.36
N LEU A 113 -11.82 18.54 -5.06
CA LEU A 113 -13.14 18.25 -4.51
C LEU A 113 -13.88 19.50 -4.01
N THR A 114 -15.21 19.45 -4.08
CA THR A 114 -16.09 20.43 -3.42
C THR A 114 -16.03 20.27 -1.89
N PRO A 115 -16.47 21.28 -1.11
CA PRO A 115 -16.51 21.16 0.36
C PRO A 115 -17.26 19.92 0.87
N ASP A 116 -18.42 19.61 0.28
CA ASP A 116 -19.21 18.43 0.65
C ASP A 116 -18.47 17.13 0.34
N GLN A 117 -17.83 17.04 -0.82
CA GLN A 117 -17.02 15.90 -1.22
C GLN A 117 -15.79 15.72 -0.32
N LYS A 118 -15.14 16.82 0.10
CA LYS A 118 -14.06 16.78 1.10
C LYS A 118 -14.56 16.19 2.42
N GLY A 119 -15.74 16.59 2.88
CA GLY A 119 -16.38 16.03 4.07
C GLY A 119 -16.66 14.53 3.96
N LYS A 120 -17.12 14.06 2.79
CA LYS A 120 -17.27 12.63 2.50
C LYS A 120 -15.92 11.91 2.53
N LEU A 121 -14.90 12.44 1.86
CA LEU A 121 -13.56 11.85 1.82
C LEU A 121 -12.94 11.74 3.23
N GLN A 122 -13.07 12.78 4.06
CA GLN A 122 -12.60 12.78 5.45
C GLN A 122 -13.22 11.66 6.29
N LYS A 123 -14.47 11.29 6.04
CA LYS A 123 -15.14 10.17 6.72
C LYS A 123 -14.64 8.80 6.25
N ILE A 124 -14.13 8.69 5.02
CA ILE A 124 -13.59 7.44 4.46
C ILE A 124 -12.19 7.15 4.98
N ILE A 125 -11.40 8.20 5.21
CA ILE A 125 -9.99 8.10 5.65
C ILE A 125 -9.82 8.05 7.17
N LYS A 126 -10.90 8.26 7.94
CA LYS A 126 -10.91 8.25 9.40
C LYS A 126 -11.12 6.82 9.92
#